data_AF-A0A150SA71-F1
#
_entry.id   AF-A0A150SA71-F1
#
_cell.length_a   1.000
_cell.length_b   1.000
_cell.length_c   1.000
_cell.angle_alpha   90.00
_cell.angle_beta   90.00
_cell.angle_gamma   90.00
#
_symmetry.space_group_name_H-M   'P 1'
#
loop_
_entity.id
_entity.type
_entity.pdbx_description
1 polymer ?
#
loop_
_entity_poly.entity_id
_entity_poly.type
_entity_poly.pdbx_seq_one_letter_code
_entity_poly.pdbx_strand_id
1 'polypeptide(L)'
;MTAPHRSLRLLFAASALLTSLQPLAGCAAPDPPPDEALRSAFPDHAAAVLSVGPGFLRSGGGLEQAAARRRGGVVARLPSDGSGEILFSLDGGGEALRVREVGAEGEAMLADRAVAYRRAGGSSFWTATPAGVEEWLLLDAAVVQRDAPVAAWEVQGGAPAERDGA
;
A
#
# COMPACT_ATOMS: atom_id res chain seq x y z
N MET A 1 -56.61 45.09 -61.24
CA MET A 1 -55.71 46.01 -60.51
C MET A 1 -55.29 45.31 -59.22
N THR A 2 -53.97 45.30 -58.95
CA THR A 2 -53.23 44.86 -57.74
C THR A 2 -53.30 43.38 -57.30
N ALA A 3 -52.18 42.67 -57.48
CA ALA A 3 -51.71 41.53 -56.67
C ALA A 3 -50.75 42.06 -55.55
N PRO A 4 -50.03 41.26 -54.72
CA PRO A 4 -50.20 39.90 -54.17
C PRO A 4 -49.97 39.87 -52.62
N HIS A 5 -49.90 38.69 -51.96
CA HIS A 5 -48.74 38.27 -51.13
C HIS A 5 -48.95 36.93 -50.38
N ARG A 6 -48.09 35.96 -50.74
CA ARG A 6 -47.50 34.84 -49.98
C ARG A 6 -47.78 34.78 -48.45
N SER A 7 -47.99 33.57 -47.92
CA SER A 7 -46.91 32.83 -47.20
C SER A 7 -47.38 31.50 -46.60
N LEU A 8 -46.49 30.52 -46.76
CA LEU A 8 -46.49 29.15 -46.27
C LEU A 8 -46.28 29.11 -44.73
N ARG A 9 -47.03 28.29 -43.99
CA ARG A 9 -46.71 27.88 -42.60
C ARG A 9 -46.85 26.34 -42.52
N LEU A 10 -45.75 25.59 -42.65
CA LEU A 10 -44.89 25.04 -41.57
C LEU A 10 -45.64 24.20 -40.54
N LEU A 11 -45.61 22.88 -40.71
CA LEU A 11 -45.76 21.88 -39.65
C LEU A 11 -44.83 20.69 -39.95
N PHE A 12 -43.55 20.83 -39.61
CA PHE A 12 -42.63 19.71 -39.43
C PHE A 12 -42.66 19.33 -37.95
N ALA A 13 -43.35 18.24 -37.61
CA ALA A 13 -43.28 17.62 -36.29
C ALA A 13 -42.47 16.33 -36.40
N ALA A 14 -41.19 16.40 -36.08
CA ALA A 14 -40.34 15.23 -35.84
C ALA A 14 -39.23 15.61 -34.86
N SER A 15 -39.58 15.69 -33.57
CA SER A 15 -38.60 15.87 -32.49
C SER A 15 -38.06 14.51 -32.04
N ALA A 16 -36.86 14.21 -32.54
CA ALA A 16 -35.76 13.48 -31.91
C ALA A 16 -36.04 12.64 -30.64
N LEU A 17 -36.02 11.31 -30.80
CA LEU A 17 -35.56 10.40 -29.75
C LEU A 17 -34.03 10.37 -29.77
N LEU A 18 -33.39 11.20 -28.93
CA LEU A 18 -32.00 11.01 -28.52
C LEU A 18 -32.02 10.42 -27.10
N THR A 19 -32.09 9.09 -27.03
CA THR A 19 -31.83 8.34 -25.81
C THR A 19 -30.38 8.56 -25.38
N SER A 20 -30.24 9.18 -24.22
CA SER A 20 -29.01 9.52 -23.52
C SER A 20 -28.11 8.30 -23.26
N LEU A 21 -26.96 8.22 -23.94
CA LEU A 21 -25.79 7.53 -23.40
C LEU A 21 -25.18 8.41 -22.30
N GLN A 22 -25.47 8.12 -21.04
CA GLN A 22 -24.66 8.69 -19.95
C GLN A 22 -23.46 7.77 -19.70
N PRO A 23 -22.21 8.26 -19.81
CA PRO A 23 -21.04 7.50 -19.39
C PRO A 23 -21.09 7.34 -17.87
N LEU A 24 -21.06 6.10 -17.40
CA LEU A 24 -20.78 5.73 -16.01
C LEU A 24 -19.32 6.08 -15.71
N ALA A 25 -19.03 7.38 -15.54
CA ALA A 25 -17.80 7.82 -14.89
C ALA A 25 -17.97 7.56 -13.39
N GLY A 26 -17.78 6.31 -12.98
CA GLY A 26 -17.68 5.96 -11.57
C GLY A 26 -16.42 6.61 -11.01
N CYS A 27 -16.57 7.71 -10.28
CA CYS A 27 -15.54 8.18 -9.37
C CYS A 27 -15.39 7.12 -8.27
N ALA A 28 -14.43 6.22 -8.42
CA ALA A 28 -13.97 5.43 -7.29
C ALA A 28 -13.39 6.44 -6.28
N ALA A 29 -13.91 6.42 -5.05
CA ALA A 29 -13.29 7.16 -3.96
C ALA A 29 -11.83 6.65 -3.81
N PRO A 30 -10.87 7.53 -3.47
CA PRO A 30 -9.53 7.08 -3.17
C PRO A 30 -9.57 6.07 -2.03
N ASP A 31 -8.71 5.04 -2.12
CA ASP A 31 -8.60 4.06 -1.05
C ASP A 31 -8.26 4.75 0.28
N PRO A 32 -8.82 4.26 1.40
CA PRO A 32 -8.49 4.80 2.71
C PRO A 32 -6.97 4.69 2.98
N PRO A 33 -6.41 5.57 3.82
CA PRO A 33 -5.05 5.42 4.32
C PRO A 33 -4.83 4.01 4.92
N PRO A 34 -3.64 3.40 4.75
CA PRO A 34 -3.39 2.02 5.20
C PRO A 34 -3.67 1.80 6.69
N ASP A 35 -3.37 2.77 7.55
CA ASP A 35 -3.58 2.69 8.99
C ASP A 35 -5.08 2.75 9.36
N GLU A 36 -5.88 3.55 8.65
CA GLU A 36 -7.33 3.55 8.80
C GLU A 36 -7.95 2.23 8.34
N ALA A 37 -7.51 1.72 7.17
CA ALA A 37 -7.94 0.44 6.64
C ALA A 37 -7.67 -0.71 7.63
N LEU A 38 -6.45 -0.73 8.23
CA LEU A 38 -6.08 -1.73 9.22
C LEU A 38 -6.91 -1.64 10.50
N ARG A 39 -7.10 -0.43 11.06
CA ARG A 39 -7.92 -0.24 12.27
C ARG A 39 -9.38 -0.64 12.05
N SER A 40 -9.90 -0.39 10.85
CA SER A 40 -11.27 -0.75 10.47
C SER A 40 -11.44 -2.27 10.34
N ALA A 41 -10.52 -2.94 9.63
CA ALA A 41 -10.63 -4.37 9.36
C ALA A 41 -10.23 -5.27 10.55
N PHE A 42 -9.20 -4.89 11.31
CA PHE A 42 -8.62 -5.69 12.39
C PHE A 42 -8.33 -4.83 13.64
N PRO A 43 -9.36 -4.31 14.31
CA PRO A 43 -9.20 -3.38 15.43
C PRO A 43 -8.33 -3.93 16.56
N ASP A 44 -8.48 -5.22 16.87
CA ASP A 44 -7.74 -5.87 17.95
C ASP A 44 -6.23 -6.05 17.64
N HIS A 45 -5.85 -6.06 16.36
CA HIS A 45 -4.46 -6.25 15.92
C HIS A 45 -3.76 -4.91 15.62
N ALA A 46 -4.51 -3.85 15.35
CA ALA A 46 -3.95 -2.59 14.91
C ALA A 46 -2.91 -2.02 15.89
N ALA A 47 -3.10 -2.19 17.20
CA ALA A 47 -2.12 -1.76 18.20
C ALA A 47 -0.78 -2.53 18.09
N ALA A 48 -0.82 -3.82 17.79
CA ALA A 48 0.38 -4.66 17.63
C ALA A 48 1.22 -4.23 16.42
N VAL A 49 0.57 -3.76 15.35
CA VAL A 49 1.23 -3.29 14.12
C VAL A 49 1.64 -1.82 14.24
N LEU A 50 0.71 -0.93 14.59
CA LEU A 50 0.92 0.51 14.43
C LEU A 50 1.64 1.16 15.62
N SER A 51 1.60 0.54 16.80
CA SER A 51 2.00 1.20 18.05
C SER A 51 3.15 0.53 18.81
N VAL A 52 3.61 -0.66 18.38
CA VAL A 52 4.65 -1.41 19.09
C VAL A 52 6.03 -0.79 18.93
N GLY A 53 6.80 -0.87 20.02
CA GLY A 53 8.23 -0.59 20.03
C GLY A 53 8.59 0.87 19.72
N PRO A 54 9.86 1.12 19.34
CA PRO A 54 10.37 2.47 19.13
C PRO A 54 9.88 3.10 17.81
N GLY A 55 9.45 2.30 16.84
CA GLY A 55 9.00 2.75 15.54
C GLY A 55 10.11 3.19 14.58
N PHE A 56 9.70 3.88 13.52
CA PHE A 56 10.57 4.38 12.45
C PHE A 56 10.50 5.90 12.31
N LEU A 57 11.59 6.47 11.81
CA LEU A 57 11.71 7.90 11.49
C LEU A 57 12.24 8.06 10.07
N ARG A 58 11.77 9.08 9.36
CA ARG A 58 12.35 9.45 8.06
C ARG A 58 13.77 9.99 8.24
N SER A 59 14.67 9.54 7.37
CA SER A 59 16.08 9.91 7.26
C SER A 59 16.39 10.24 5.80
N GLY A 60 17.55 10.87 5.54
CA GLY A 60 17.98 11.18 4.18
C GLY A 60 18.14 9.94 3.27
N GLY A 61 18.33 8.76 3.87
CA GLY A 61 18.49 7.49 3.15
C GLY A 61 17.26 6.57 3.15
N GLY A 62 16.09 7.02 3.61
CA GLY A 62 14.90 6.16 3.74
C GLY A 62 14.26 6.30 5.12
N LEU A 63 13.89 5.17 5.72
CA LEU A 63 13.30 5.12 7.06
C LEU A 63 14.16 4.26 7.96
N GLU A 64 14.56 4.83 9.09
CA GLU A 64 15.45 4.20 10.05
C GLU A 64 14.69 3.91 11.34
N GLN A 65 15.01 2.79 11.98
CA GLN A 65 14.47 2.49 13.31
C GLN A 65 14.87 3.59 14.29
N ALA A 66 13.91 4.11 15.05
CA ALA A 66 14.21 5.01 16.15
C ALA A 66 15.16 4.34 17.16
N ALA A 67 16.00 5.16 17.81
CA ALA A 67 17.02 4.66 18.72
C ALA A 67 16.40 3.97 19.94
N ALA A 68 16.71 2.69 20.12
CA ALA A 68 16.36 1.89 21.29
C ALA A 68 17.38 0.77 21.49
N ARG A 69 17.38 0.14 22.67
CA ARG A 69 18.22 -1.03 22.92
C ARG A 69 17.66 -2.22 22.15
N ARG A 70 18.39 -2.69 21.14
CA ARG A 70 17.97 -3.78 20.25
C ARG A 70 18.58 -5.11 20.71
N ARG A 71 17.80 -6.19 20.65
CA ARG A 71 18.35 -7.54 20.83
C ARG A 71 19.15 -7.92 19.58
N GLY A 72 20.37 -8.44 19.75
CA GLY A 72 21.20 -8.93 18.64
C GLY A 72 21.85 -7.87 17.76
N GLY A 73 21.65 -6.57 18.05
CA GLY A 73 22.31 -5.47 17.33
C GLY A 73 21.89 -5.34 15.87
N VAL A 74 20.76 -5.89 15.44
CA VAL A 74 20.29 -5.76 14.05
C VAL A 74 19.59 -4.42 13.87
N VAL A 75 19.97 -3.68 12.83
CA VAL A 75 19.36 -2.42 12.40
C VAL A 75 18.77 -2.61 11.02
N ALA A 76 17.51 -2.23 10.86
CA ALA A 76 16.85 -2.20 9.57
C ALA A 76 16.73 -0.75 9.08
N ARG A 77 17.03 -0.55 7.80
CA ARG A 77 16.72 0.66 7.05
C ARG A 77 15.80 0.29 5.90
N LEU A 78 14.62 0.92 5.87
CA LEU A 78 13.62 0.71 4.85
C LEU A 78 13.76 1.76 3.73
N PRO A 79 13.44 1.40 2.50
CA PRO A 79 13.54 2.32 1.36
C PRO A 79 12.45 3.39 1.40
N SER A 80 12.68 4.54 0.77
CA SER A 80 11.61 5.56 0.61
C SER A 80 10.52 5.12 -0.36
N ASP A 81 10.79 4.13 -1.21
CA ASP A 81 9.86 3.53 -2.17
C ASP A 81 9.77 2.03 -1.94
N GLY A 82 8.55 1.48 -1.92
CA GLY A 82 8.27 0.08 -1.59
C GLY A 82 8.88 -0.94 -2.54
N SER A 83 9.25 -0.53 -3.76
CA SER A 83 9.96 -1.39 -4.71
C SER A 83 11.45 -1.57 -4.36
N GLY A 84 11.96 -0.83 -3.38
CA GLY A 84 13.37 -0.83 -2.97
C GLY A 84 13.77 -2.00 -2.06
N GLU A 85 15.07 -2.09 -1.79
CA GLU A 85 15.61 -3.07 -0.85
C GLU A 85 15.59 -2.53 0.59
N ILE A 86 15.09 -3.35 1.50
CA ILE A 86 15.27 -3.20 2.94
C ILE A 86 16.65 -3.74 3.30
N LEU A 87 17.45 -2.93 3.99
CA LEU A 87 18.78 -3.31 4.43
C LEU A 87 18.78 -3.60 5.91
N PHE A 88 19.20 -4.81 6.26
CA PHE A 88 19.50 -5.19 7.63
C PHE A 88 21.01 -5.21 7.81
N SER A 89 21.50 -4.61 8.88
CA SER A 89 22.93 -4.55 9.20
C SER A 89 23.16 -4.81 10.68
N LEU A 90 24.32 -5.33 11.03
CA LEU A 90 24.74 -5.49 12.42
C LEU A 90 25.38 -4.19 12.93
N ASP A 91 25.01 -3.78 14.13
CA ASP A 91 25.67 -2.74 14.91
C ASP A 91 27.17 -3.10 15.00
N GLY A 92 28.02 -2.29 14.37
CA GLY A 92 29.47 -2.55 14.27
C GLY A 92 30.01 -2.84 12.86
N GLY A 93 29.17 -2.85 11.82
CA GLY A 93 29.63 -2.82 10.42
C GLY A 93 29.85 -4.18 9.74
N GLY A 94 29.00 -5.17 10.03
CA GLY A 94 29.00 -6.49 9.37
C GLY A 94 28.32 -6.52 8.00
N GLU A 95 28.33 -7.70 7.35
CA GLU A 95 27.61 -7.93 6.09
C GLU A 95 26.11 -7.61 6.24
N ALA A 96 25.57 -6.95 5.21
CA ALA A 96 24.17 -6.53 5.19
C ALA A 96 23.31 -7.58 4.47
N LEU A 97 22.22 -8.00 5.10
CA LEU A 97 21.13 -8.75 4.48
C LEU A 97 20.24 -7.76 3.72
N ARG A 98 19.92 -8.07 2.47
CA ARG A 98 19.02 -7.28 1.63
C ARG A 98 17.76 -8.07 1.39
N VAL A 99 16.60 -7.46 1.64
CA VAL A 99 15.30 -8.07 1.44
C VAL A 99 14.45 -7.13 0.60
N ARG A 100 13.80 -7.66 -0.43
CA ARG A 100 12.84 -6.91 -1.24
C ARG A 100 11.55 -7.71 -1.36
N GLU A 101 10.42 -7.13 -0.96
CA GLU A 101 9.11 -7.70 -1.25
C GLU A 101 8.81 -7.53 -2.74
N VAL A 102 8.40 -8.60 -3.40
CA VAL A 102 7.94 -8.57 -4.80
C VAL A 102 6.49 -8.08 -4.82
N GLY A 103 6.28 -6.91 -5.44
CA GLY A 103 4.97 -6.30 -5.61
C GLY A 103 4.62 -5.21 -4.60
N ALA A 104 5.50 -4.93 -3.63
CA ALA A 104 5.45 -3.69 -2.87
C ALA A 104 5.93 -2.52 -3.73
N GLU A 105 5.27 -1.37 -3.59
CA GLU A 105 5.51 -0.19 -4.42
C GLU A 105 5.07 1.10 -3.73
N GLY A 106 5.47 2.22 -4.34
CA GLY A 106 5.04 3.56 -3.95
C GLY A 106 5.77 4.10 -2.73
N GLU A 107 5.50 5.37 -2.43
CA GLU A 107 6.18 6.07 -1.34
C GLU A 107 5.86 5.43 0.02
N ALA A 108 6.91 5.24 0.83
CA ALA A 108 6.79 4.85 2.23
C ALA A 108 5.89 5.83 3.00
N MET A 109 4.86 5.32 3.67
CA MET A 109 3.96 6.09 4.51
C MET A 109 4.27 5.81 5.98
N LEU A 110 4.46 6.85 6.80
CA LEU A 110 4.49 6.66 8.25
C LEU A 110 3.06 6.48 8.76
N ALA A 111 2.78 5.31 9.33
CA ALA A 111 1.50 4.88 9.87
C ALA A 111 1.65 4.70 11.39
N ASP A 112 1.41 5.78 12.14
CA ASP A 112 1.86 5.92 13.54
C ASP A 112 3.37 5.63 13.69
N ARG A 113 3.73 4.49 14.30
CA ARG A 113 5.11 4.06 14.50
C ARG A 113 5.59 3.07 13.44
N ALA A 114 4.68 2.54 12.63
CA ALA A 114 4.99 1.63 11.54
C ALA A 114 5.29 2.37 10.23
N VAL A 115 5.90 1.65 9.29
CA VAL A 115 6.00 2.08 7.89
C VAL A 115 5.06 1.24 7.06
N ALA A 116 4.25 1.86 6.22
CA ALA A 116 3.38 1.18 5.28
C ALA A 116 3.84 1.39 3.84
N TYR A 117 3.76 0.32 3.05
CA TYR A 117 3.88 0.34 1.60
C TYR A 117 2.60 -0.20 0.97
N ARG A 118 2.28 0.34 -0.20
CA ARG A 118 1.20 -0.21 -1.03
C ARG A 118 1.69 -1.46 -1.73
N ARG A 119 0.76 -2.37 -1.99
CA ARG A 119 0.97 -3.54 -2.84
C ARG A 119 -0.33 -3.92 -3.52
N ALA A 120 -0.25 -4.69 -4.59
CA ALA A 120 -1.44 -5.22 -5.25
C ALA A 120 -2.30 -6.04 -4.27
N GLY A 121 -3.54 -5.60 -4.06
CA GLY A 121 -4.50 -6.28 -3.17
C GLY A 121 -4.21 -6.09 -1.68
N GLY A 122 -3.63 -4.95 -1.27
CA GLY A 122 -3.52 -4.61 0.14
C GLY A 122 -2.37 -3.68 0.51
N SER A 123 -1.77 -3.90 1.68
CA SER A 123 -0.65 -3.11 2.21
C SER A 123 0.30 -3.97 3.03
N SER A 124 1.60 -3.64 2.97
CA SER A 124 2.63 -4.19 3.85
C SER A 124 2.97 -3.17 4.94
N PHE A 125 3.05 -3.62 6.19
CA PHE A 125 3.39 -2.82 7.35
C PHE A 125 4.64 -3.37 8.03
N TRP A 126 5.63 -2.51 8.21
CA TRP A 126 6.86 -2.84 8.92
C TRP A 126 6.86 -2.20 10.30
N THR A 127 7.07 -3.04 11.32
CA THR A 127 6.99 -2.69 12.74
C THR A 127 8.31 -2.97 13.43
N ALA A 128 8.88 -1.95 14.08
CA ALA A 128 10.09 -2.13 14.89
C ALA A 128 9.68 -2.65 16.28
N THR A 129 10.12 -3.86 16.65
CA THR A 129 9.84 -4.48 17.94
C THR A 129 11.11 -4.52 18.81
N PRO A 130 11.01 -4.78 20.11
CA PRO A 130 12.20 -5.00 20.95
C PRO A 130 13.07 -6.19 20.49
N ALA A 131 12.49 -7.14 19.75
CA ALA A 131 13.18 -8.34 19.28
C ALA A 131 13.80 -8.17 17.88
N GLY A 132 13.40 -7.16 17.11
CA GLY A 132 13.86 -6.95 15.75
C GLY A 132 12.85 -6.13 14.95
N VAL A 133 12.57 -6.56 13.71
CA VAL A 133 11.54 -5.96 12.87
C VAL A 133 10.64 -7.05 12.34
N GLU A 134 9.34 -6.76 12.33
CA GLU A 134 8.30 -7.64 11.81
C GLU A 134 7.60 -6.98 10.63
N GLU A 135 7.21 -7.80 9.67
CA GLU A 135 6.34 -7.41 8.57
C GLU A 135 4.95 -8.02 8.78
N TRP A 136 3.92 -7.20 8.54
CA TRP A 136 2.51 -7.57 8.62
C TRP A 136 1.83 -7.23 7.30
N LEU A 137 1.05 -8.16 6.76
CA LEU A 137 0.34 -7.95 5.50
C LEU A 137 -1.16 -7.80 5.76
N LEU A 138 -1.74 -6.67 5.35
CA LEU A 138 -3.18 -6.52 5.19
C LEU A 138 -3.52 -6.89 3.75
N LEU A 139 -4.30 -7.96 3.56
CA LEU A 139 -4.62 -8.50 2.25
C LEU A 139 -6.13 -8.43 1.98
N ASP A 140 -6.49 -8.03 0.77
CA ASP A 140 -7.86 -8.14 0.29
C ASP A 140 -8.22 -9.61 0.08
N ALA A 141 -9.34 -10.04 0.65
CA ALA A 141 -9.77 -11.43 0.54
C ALA A 141 -9.93 -11.90 -0.92
N ALA A 142 -10.23 -10.99 -1.85
CA ALA A 142 -10.39 -11.27 -3.27
C ALA A 142 -9.08 -11.66 -3.99
N VAL A 143 -7.91 -11.29 -3.44
CA VAL A 143 -6.61 -11.62 -4.06
C VAL A 143 -5.96 -12.87 -3.48
N VAL A 144 -6.50 -13.40 -2.38
CA VAL A 144 -5.97 -14.60 -1.71
C VAL A 144 -6.52 -15.85 -2.38
N GLN A 145 -5.62 -16.73 -2.84
CA GLN A 145 -5.95 -18.03 -3.41
C GLN A 145 -5.27 -19.13 -2.61
N ARG A 146 -5.98 -20.25 -2.36
CA ARG A 146 -5.53 -21.32 -1.47
C ARG A 146 -4.15 -21.90 -1.83
N ASP A 147 -3.86 -22.03 -3.12
CA ASP A 147 -2.67 -22.74 -3.63
C ASP A 147 -1.69 -21.80 -4.34
N ALA A 148 -1.74 -20.50 -4.05
CA ALA A 148 -0.84 -19.51 -4.62
C ALA A 148 -0.16 -18.69 -3.51
N PRO A 149 1.11 -18.30 -3.68
CA PRO A 149 1.78 -17.41 -2.74
C PRO A 149 1.04 -16.07 -2.68
N VAL A 150 0.77 -15.59 -1.47
CA VAL A 150 0.17 -14.25 -1.26
C VAL A 150 1.20 -13.12 -1.33
N ALA A 151 2.47 -13.45 -1.08
CA ALA A 151 3.62 -12.56 -1.16
C ALA A 151 4.88 -13.38 -1.44
N ALA A 152 5.91 -12.72 -1.97
CA ALA A 152 7.22 -13.30 -2.23
C ALA A 152 8.30 -12.27 -1.91
N TRP A 153 9.47 -12.76 -1.47
CA TRP A 153 10.61 -11.92 -1.15
C TRP A 153 11.85 -12.40 -1.88
N GLU A 154 12.63 -11.46 -2.35
CA GLU A 154 14.01 -11.69 -2.77
C GLU A 154 14.94 -11.40 -1.61
N VAL A 155 15.84 -12.34 -1.32
CA VAL A 155 16.76 -12.27 -0.17
C VAL A 155 18.19 -12.45 -0.66
N GLN A 156 19.09 -11.55 -0.27
CA GLN A 156 20.52 -11.59 -0.61
C GLN A 156 21.38 -11.38 0.64
N GLY A 157 22.53 -12.06 0.71
CA GLY A 157 23.44 -11.97 1.86
C GLY A 157 23.04 -12.85 3.05
N GLY A 158 22.10 -13.78 2.86
CA GLY A 158 21.66 -14.73 3.87
C GLY A 158 20.63 -15.71 3.31
N ALA A 159 20.14 -16.61 4.16
CA ALA A 159 19.05 -17.53 3.84
C ALA A 159 17.98 -17.45 4.94
N PRO A 160 16.68 -17.50 4.58
CA PRO A 160 15.62 -17.56 5.57
C PRO A 160 15.71 -18.88 6.35
N ALA A 161 15.41 -18.81 7.64
CA ALA A 161 15.23 -19.97 8.49
C ALA A 161 13.82 -19.89 9.10
N GLU A 162 13.04 -20.93 8.89
CA GLU A 162 11.72 -21.04 9.50
C GLU A 162 11.87 -21.43 10.97
N ARG A 163 11.09 -20.77 11.83
CA ARG A 163 10.95 -21.11 13.24
C ARG A 163 9.47 -21.11 13.59
N ASP A 164 9.08 -22.09 14.39
CA ASP A 164 7.72 -22.24 14.90
C ASP A 164 6.66 -22.34 13.79
N GLY A 165 7.04 -22.91 12.63
CA GLY A 165 6.14 -23.22 11.53
C GLY A 165 4.88 -23.94 12.00
N ALA A 166 3.74 -23.54 11.43
CA ALA A 166 2.43 -24.12 11.74
C ALA A 166 2.34 -25.60 11.35
#